data_AF-A0A060C7G1-F1
#
_entry.id   AF-A0A060C7G1-F1
#
_cell.length_a   1.000
_cell.length_b   1.000
_cell.length_c   1.000
_cell.angle_alpha   90.00
_cell.angle_beta   90.00
_cell.angle_gamma   90.00
#
_symmetry.space_group_name_H-M   'P 1'
#
loop_
_entity.id
_entity.type
_entity.pdbx_description
1 polymer ?
#
loop_
_entity_poly.entity_id
_entity_poly.type
_entity_poly.pdbx_seq_one_letter_code
_entity_poly.pdbx_strand_id
1 'polypeptide(L)'
;RSFDHVLNNLGPHGLPLIGRADWNDCLNLNCFSTTPGESFQTTENQSGGVAESVFIAGMFAAIGPDYAAMARRQGNEAEAQRADAAIAQMRQAVIDHGWDGAWFRRAYDYYGNVVVATRTKTARS
;
A
#
# COMPACT_ATOMS: atom_id res chain seq x y z
N ARG A 1 2.34 -17.02 4.80
CA ARG A 1 1.70 -16.18 5.85
C ARG A 1 1.95 -14.69 5.64
N SER A 2 3.18 -14.17 5.77
CA SER A 2 3.43 -12.72 5.55
C SER A 2 3.30 -12.29 4.09
N PHE A 3 3.79 -13.11 3.15
CA PHE A 3 3.65 -12.85 1.70
C PHE A 3 2.18 -12.87 1.26
N ASP A 4 1.43 -13.89 1.70
CA ASP A 4 0.00 -14.02 1.38
C ASP A 4 -0.86 -12.93 2.00
N HIS A 5 -0.45 -12.37 3.14
CA HIS A 5 -1.21 -11.30 3.79
C HIS A 5 -1.35 -10.09 2.86
N VAL A 6 -0.29 -9.70 2.16
CA VAL A 6 -0.36 -8.60 1.19
C VAL A 6 -1.26 -8.97 0.01
N LEU A 7 -1.09 -10.17 -0.53
CA LEU A 7 -1.84 -10.62 -1.72
C LEU A 7 -3.34 -10.82 -1.47
N ASN A 8 -3.73 -11.14 -0.25
CA ASN A 8 -5.13 -11.32 0.12
C ASN A 8 -5.82 -9.99 0.49
N ASN A 9 -5.07 -8.88 0.56
CA ASN A 9 -5.57 -7.56 0.97
C ASN A 9 -5.19 -6.51 -0.06
N LEU A 10 -5.70 -6.66 -1.29
CA LEU A 10 -5.49 -5.71 -2.38
C LEU A 10 -6.74 -4.86 -2.61
N GLY A 11 -6.54 -3.59 -2.96
CA GLY A 11 -7.60 -2.67 -3.34
C GLY A 11 -7.88 -2.68 -4.84
N PRO A 12 -8.69 -1.71 -5.31
CA PRO A 12 -9.15 -1.65 -6.70
C PRO A 12 -8.04 -1.52 -7.75
N HIS A 13 -6.89 -0.95 -7.39
CA HIS A 13 -5.76 -0.76 -8.30
C HIS A 13 -4.76 -1.91 -8.24
N GLY A 14 -5.07 -3.00 -7.52
CA GLY A 14 -4.14 -4.10 -7.27
C GLY A 14 -3.00 -3.71 -6.32
N LEU A 15 -3.14 -2.59 -5.60
CA LEU A 15 -2.19 -2.15 -4.60
C LEU A 15 -2.62 -2.65 -3.21
N PRO A 16 -1.70 -2.83 -2.24
CA PRO A 16 -2.05 -3.30 -0.91
C PRO A 16 -2.92 -2.29 -0.17
N LEU A 17 -4.00 -2.77 0.45
CA LEU A 17 -4.83 -1.97 1.34
C LEU A 17 -4.00 -1.51 2.53
N ILE A 18 -4.12 -0.22 2.88
CA ILE A 18 -3.32 0.39 3.96
C ILE A 18 -3.74 -0.09 5.36
N GLY A 19 -4.95 -0.65 5.50
CA GLY A 19 -5.48 -1.08 6.79
C GLY A 19 -5.58 0.10 7.77
N ARG A 20 -4.97 -0.03 8.97
CA ARG A 20 -4.91 1.07 9.95
C ARG A 20 -3.86 2.12 9.62
N ALA A 21 -2.67 1.69 9.22
CA ALA A 21 -1.54 2.54 8.84
C ALA A 21 -0.52 1.70 8.07
N ASP A 22 0.28 2.36 7.22
CA ASP A 22 1.54 1.77 6.75
C ASP A 22 2.70 2.11 7.69
N TRP A 23 3.95 1.78 7.31
CA TRP A 23 5.16 2.03 8.12
C TRP A 23 5.37 3.51 8.53
N ASN A 24 4.61 4.45 7.95
CA ASN A 24 4.53 5.82 8.45
C ASN A 24 3.33 5.96 9.42
N ASP A 25 3.62 5.94 10.72
CA ASP A 25 2.66 6.01 11.84
C ASP A 25 1.69 7.21 11.82
N CYS A 26 1.87 8.20 10.94
CA CYS A 26 1.04 9.39 10.87
C CYS A 26 0.08 9.44 9.65
N LEU A 27 0.06 8.43 8.78
CA LEU A 27 -0.82 8.41 7.60
C LEU A 27 -2.13 7.63 7.86
N ASN A 28 -2.96 8.13 8.78
CA ASN A 28 -4.27 7.54 9.07
C ASN A 28 -5.34 8.02 8.07
N LEU A 29 -5.37 7.44 6.87
CA LEU A 29 -6.36 7.78 5.82
C LEU A 29 -7.80 7.34 6.15
N ASN A 30 -7.97 6.60 7.24
CA ASN A 30 -9.26 6.12 7.76
C ASN A 30 -9.71 6.83 9.04
N CYS A 31 -9.01 7.89 9.46
CA CYS A 31 -9.31 8.61 10.70
C CYS A 31 -9.77 10.04 10.40
N PHE A 32 -11.09 10.25 10.47
CA PHE A 32 -11.70 11.59 10.50
C PHE A 32 -12.10 11.91 11.95
N SER A 33 -11.13 12.17 12.84
CA SER A 33 -11.46 12.60 14.21
C SER A 33 -11.66 14.12 14.27
N THR A 34 -12.80 14.54 14.81
CA THR A 34 -13.14 15.95 15.12
C THR A 34 -13.04 16.24 16.61
N THR A 35 -12.52 15.32 17.42
CA THR A 35 -12.52 15.39 18.89
C THR A 35 -11.09 15.58 19.43
N PRO A 36 -10.78 16.69 20.12
CA PRO A 36 -9.47 16.88 20.73
C PRO A 36 -9.23 15.84 21.85
N GLY A 37 -8.24 14.97 21.68
CA GLY A 37 -7.79 14.00 22.71
C GLY A 37 -7.86 12.53 22.32
N GLU A 38 -8.35 12.19 21.13
CA GLU A 38 -8.37 10.80 20.65
C GLU A 38 -7.06 10.44 19.94
N SER A 39 -6.53 9.23 20.22
CA SER A 39 -5.39 8.72 19.47
C SER A 39 -5.81 8.35 18.05
N PHE A 40 -5.25 9.04 17.06
CA PHE A 40 -5.40 8.73 15.64
C PHE A 40 -5.05 7.26 15.29
N GLN A 41 -4.34 6.56 16.16
CA GLN A 41 -3.88 5.17 15.97
C GLN A 41 -4.94 4.12 16.37
N THR A 42 -5.95 4.51 17.17
CA THR A 42 -6.96 3.57 17.71
C THR A 42 -8.39 3.91 17.31
N THR A 43 -8.63 5.12 16.80
CA THR A 43 -9.97 5.60 16.45
C THR A 43 -10.31 5.27 14.99
N GLU A 44 -10.95 4.11 14.78
CA GLU A 44 -11.63 3.76 13.52
C GLU A 44 -12.98 4.50 13.45
N ASN A 45 -13.01 5.71 12.88
CA ASN A 45 -14.28 6.43 12.69
C ASN A 45 -15.09 5.92 11.49
N GLN A 46 -14.47 5.12 10.61
CA GLN A 46 -15.17 4.37 9.55
C GLN A 46 -14.51 3.01 9.36
N SER A 47 -15.29 1.93 9.45
CA SER A 47 -14.85 0.59 9.02
C SER A 47 -15.09 0.43 7.52
N GLY A 48 -14.12 -0.14 6.81
CA GLY A 48 -14.14 -0.30 5.34
C GLY A 48 -13.22 0.68 4.60
N GLY A 49 -13.42 0.82 3.29
CA GLY A 49 -12.67 1.75 2.42
C GLY A 49 -11.77 1.06 1.39
N VAL A 50 -11.33 1.83 0.40
CA VAL A 50 -10.43 1.38 -0.68
C VAL A 50 -9.06 2.05 -0.60
N ALA A 51 -8.64 2.44 0.61
CA ALA A 51 -7.36 3.11 0.81
C ALA A 51 -6.19 2.15 0.55
N GLU A 52 -5.30 2.52 -0.37
CA GLU A 52 -4.17 1.70 -0.84
C GLU A 52 -2.83 2.40 -0.62
N SER A 53 -1.78 1.66 -0.28
CA SER A 53 -0.43 2.20 -0.08
C SER A 53 0.53 1.79 -1.19
N VAL A 54 0.99 2.78 -1.97
CA VAL A 54 2.05 2.61 -2.97
C VAL A 54 3.38 2.22 -2.31
N PHE A 55 3.60 2.66 -1.06
CA PHE A 55 4.80 2.31 -0.30
C PHE A 55 4.86 0.81 0.03
N ILE A 56 3.75 0.24 0.54
CA ILE A 56 3.68 -1.20 0.82
C ILE A 56 3.84 -1.99 -0.49
N ALA A 57 3.24 -1.53 -1.59
CA ALA A 57 3.39 -2.13 -2.90
C ALA A 57 4.86 -2.19 -3.37
N GLY A 58 5.57 -1.06 -3.25
CA GLY A 58 6.99 -0.96 -3.58
C GLY A 58 7.86 -1.87 -2.70
N MET A 59 7.58 -1.90 -1.40
CA MET A 59 8.29 -2.77 -0.46
C MET A 59 8.06 -4.26 -0.79
N PHE A 60 6.83 -4.66 -1.11
CA PHE A 60 6.53 -6.02 -1.55
C PHE A 60 7.28 -6.39 -2.82
N ALA A 61 7.31 -5.51 -3.82
CA ALA A 61 8.03 -5.72 -5.07
C ALA A 61 9.56 -5.79 -4.91
N ALA A 62 10.10 -5.14 -3.88
CA ALA A 62 11.53 -5.12 -3.56
C ALA A 62 11.97 -6.33 -2.73
N ILE A 63 11.17 -6.74 -1.73
CA ILE A 63 11.51 -7.85 -0.81
C ILE A 63 11.06 -9.21 -1.36
N GLY A 64 9.98 -9.25 -2.15
CA GLY A 64 9.43 -10.48 -2.72
C GLY A 64 10.43 -11.38 -3.45
N PRO A 65 11.40 -10.85 -4.23
CA PRO A 65 12.42 -11.68 -4.88
C PRO A 65 13.24 -12.53 -3.89
N ASP A 66 13.54 -12.02 -2.70
CA ASP A 66 14.25 -12.79 -1.66
C ASP A 66 13.37 -13.94 -1.15
N TYR A 67 12.07 -13.70 -1.00
CA TYR A 67 11.10 -14.75 -0.67
C TYR A 67 11.06 -15.85 -1.74
N ALA A 68 10.97 -15.47 -3.02
CA ALA A 68 10.98 -16.43 -4.12
C ALA A 68 12.30 -17.22 -4.17
N ALA A 69 13.44 -16.56 -3.94
CA ALA A 69 14.75 -17.22 -3.87
C ALA A 69 14.83 -18.24 -2.72
N MET A 70 14.26 -17.94 -1.55
CA MET A 70 14.17 -18.89 -0.44
C MET A 70 13.31 -20.11 -0.79
N ALA A 71 12.17 -19.91 -1.45
CA ALA A 71 11.30 -21.01 -1.91
C ALA A 71 12.05 -21.96 -2.87
N ARG A 72 12.80 -21.41 -3.84
CA ARG A 72 13.65 -22.22 -4.74
C ARG A 72 14.72 -23.01 -3.99
N ARG A 73 15.38 -22.40 -3.01
CA ARG A 73 16.40 -23.08 -2.19
C ARG A 73 15.82 -24.22 -1.36
N GLN A 74 14.54 -24.17 -1.01
CA GLN A 74 13.82 -25.26 -0.34
C GLN A 74 13.31 -26.33 -1.31
N GLY A 75 13.56 -26.19 -2.62
CA GLY A 75 13.07 -27.10 -3.64
C GLY A 75 11.59 -26.90 -4.01
N ASN A 76 10.96 -25.82 -3.54
CA ASN A 76 9.57 -25.53 -3.82
C ASN A 76 9.43 -24.56 -5.00
N GLU A 77 9.66 -25.09 -6.21
CA GLU A 77 9.64 -24.29 -7.44
C GLU A 77 8.25 -23.72 -7.77
N ALA A 78 7.18 -24.46 -7.45
CA ALA A 78 5.81 -24.01 -7.66
C ALA A 78 5.50 -22.74 -6.85
N GLU A 79 5.95 -22.69 -5.59
CA GLU A 79 5.79 -21.50 -4.75
C GLU A 79 6.65 -20.33 -5.24
N ALA A 80 7.86 -20.60 -5.70
CA ALA A 80 8.72 -19.56 -6.27
C ALA A 80 8.09 -18.93 -7.50
N GLN A 81 7.53 -19.72 -8.42
CA GLN A 81 6.83 -19.24 -9.60
C GLN A 81 5.57 -18.45 -9.25
N ARG A 82 4.80 -18.90 -8.25
CA ARG A 82 3.65 -18.15 -7.72
C ARG A 82 4.10 -16.79 -7.19
N ALA A 83 5.19 -16.76 -6.42
CA ALA A 83 5.74 -15.53 -5.87
C ALA A 83 6.23 -14.58 -6.98
N ASP A 84 6.97 -15.08 -7.97
CA ASP A 84 7.45 -14.26 -9.10
C ASP A 84 6.29 -13.62 -9.86
N ALA A 85 5.24 -14.38 -10.14
CA ALA A 85 4.06 -13.87 -10.84
C ALA A 85 3.36 -12.76 -10.04
N ALA A 86 3.20 -12.95 -8.73
CA ALA A 86 2.62 -11.95 -7.85
C ALA A 86 3.48 -10.68 -7.74
N ILE A 87 4.81 -10.83 -7.69
CA ILE A 87 5.76 -9.70 -7.68
C ILE A 87 5.68 -8.92 -8.99
N ALA A 88 5.61 -9.62 -10.13
CA ALA A 88 5.49 -9.00 -11.44
C ALA A 88 4.18 -8.18 -11.55
N GLN A 89 3.06 -8.74 -11.09
CA GLN A 89 1.78 -8.04 -11.03
C GLN A 89 1.86 -6.80 -10.14
N MET A 90 2.47 -6.90 -8.95
CA MET A 90 2.63 -5.76 -8.05
C MET A 90 3.50 -4.65 -8.67
N ARG A 91 4.59 -5.01 -9.35
CA ARG A 91 5.44 -4.04 -10.07
C ARG A 91 4.65 -3.30 -11.13
N GLN A 92 3.83 -4.01 -11.89
CA GLN A 92 2.99 -3.41 -12.91
C GLN A 92 1.97 -2.46 -12.30
N ALA A 93 1.30 -2.86 -11.21
CA ALA A 93 0.37 -1.98 -10.48
C ALA A 93 1.06 -0.71 -9.94
N VAL A 94 2.29 -0.82 -9.43
CA VAL A 94 3.08 0.35 -8.99
C VAL A 94 3.43 1.28 -10.15
N ILE A 95 3.71 0.75 -11.34
CA ILE A 95 4.01 1.57 -12.52
C ILE A 95 2.74 2.25 -13.03
N ASP A 96 1.64 1.50 -13.16
CA ASP A 96 0.41 1.99 -13.79
C ASP A 96 -0.39 2.93 -12.87
N HIS A 97 -0.38 2.65 -11.57
CA HIS A 97 -1.21 3.34 -10.58
C HIS A 97 -0.38 4.04 -9.49
N GLY A 98 0.89 3.66 -9.29
CA GLY A 98 1.76 4.32 -8.32
C GLY A 98 2.55 5.50 -8.88
N TRP A 99 2.64 5.68 -10.20
CA TRP A 99 3.38 6.78 -10.84
C TRP A 99 2.44 7.85 -11.38
N ASP A 100 2.82 9.12 -11.29
CA ASP A 100 2.03 10.23 -11.85
C ASP A 100 2.69 10.94 -13.05
N GLY A 101 3.83 10.43 -13.51
CA GLY A 101 4.63 11.03 -14.59
C GLY A 101 5.91 11.72 -14.08
N ALA A 102 5.94 12.17 -12.83
CA ALA A 102 7.08 12.90 -12.26
C ALA A 102 7.56 12.34 -10.92
N TRP A 103 6.68 11.77 -10.10
CA TRP A 103 7.02 11.12 -8.83
C TRP A 103 6.05 9.97 -8.51
N PHE A 104 6.44 9.12 -7.55
CA PHE A 104 5.54 8.11 -7.01
C PHE A 104 4.49 8.77 -6.12
N ARG A 105 3.22 8.41 -6.33
CA ARG A 105 2.09 8.74 -5.45
C ARG A 105 2.34 8.12 -4.08
N ARG A 106 1.82 8.75 -3.03
CA ARG A 106 2.05 8.25 -1.67
C ARG A 106 1.08 7.12 -1.31
N ALA A 107 -0.19 7.31 -1.63
CA ALA A 107 -1.29 6.42 -1.30
C ALA A 107 -2.56 6.84 -2.06
N TYR A 108 -3.61 6.03 -1.93
CA TYR A 108 -5.00 6.37 -2.23
C TYR A 108 -5.79 6.46 -0.92
N ASP A 109 -6.64 7.47 -0.78
CA ASP A 109 -7.48 7.65 0.41
C ASP A 109 -8.69 6.70 0.44
N TYR A 110 -9.50 6.80 1.50
CA TYR A 110 -10.70 5.96 1.68
C TYR A 110 -11.64 5.96 0.46
N TYR A 111 -11.71 7.08 -0.27
CA TYR A 111 -12.57 7.28 -1.43
C TYR A 111 -11.89 6.92 -2.76
N GLY A 112 -10.63 6.50 -2.73
CA GLY A 112 -9.84 6.23 -3.94
C GLY A 112 -9.26 7.49 -4.58
N ASN A 113 -9.25 8.63 -3.89
CA ASN A 113 -8.55 9.81 -4.37
C ASN A 113 -7.05 9.71 -4.07
N VAL A 114 -6.25 10.33 -4.93
CA VAL A 114 -4.79 10.23 -4.82
C VAL A 114 -4.28 11.15 -3.73
N VAL A 115 -3.51 10.58 -2.81
CA VAL A 115 -2.70 11.31 -1.84
C VAL A 115 -1.38 11.65 -2.51
N VAL A 116 -1.27 12.87 -3.06
CA VAL A 116 -0.01 13.38 -3.61
C VAL A 116 0.79 14.13 -2.56
N ALA A 117 2.10 13.94 -2.56
CA ALA A 117 3.04 14.79 -1.85
C ALA A 117 3.36 16.03 -2.71
N THR A 118 2.39 16.91 -2.98
CA THR A 118 2.65 18.14 -3.75
C THR A 118 2.43 19.38 -2.92
N ARG A 119 3.45 20.25 -2.97
CA ARG A 119 3.61 21.56 -2.34
C ARG A 119 2.29 22.34 -2.28
N THR A 120 1.68 22.43 -1.10
CA THR A 120 0.57 23.34 -0.84
C THR A 120 1.01 24.76 -1.19
N LYS A 121 0.50 25.30 -2.31
CA LYS A 121 0.33 26.75 -2.41
C LYS A 121 -0.84 27.06 -1.48
N THR A 122 -0.53 27.51 -0.28
CA THR A 122 -1.51 28.11 0.64
C THR A 122 -2.29 29.15 -0.14
N ALA A 123 -3.60 28.94 -0.28
CA ALA A 123 -4.50 29.96 -0.79
C ALA A 123 -4.41 31.15 0.18
N ARG A 124 -3.78 32.24 -0.26
CA ARG A 124 -4.04 33.56 0.31
C ARG A 124 -5.34 34.05 -0.32
N SER A 125 -6.38 34.15 0.49
CA SER A 125 -7.47 35.11 0.31
C SER A 125 -7.48 36.01 1.53
#